data_AF-A0A8J7YIR5-F1
#
_entry.id   AF-A0A8J7YIR5-F1
#
_cell.length_a   1.000
_cell.length_b   1.000
_cell.length_c   1.000
_cell.angle_alpha   90.00
_cell.angle_beta   90.00
_cell.angle_gamma   90.00
#
_symmetry.space_group_name_H-M   'P 1'
#
loop_
_entity.id
_entity.type
_entity.pdbx_description
1 polymer ?
#
loop_
_entity_poly.entity_id
_entity_poly.type
_entity_poly.pdbx_seq_one_letter_code
_entity_poly.pdbx_strand_id
1 'polypeptide(L)'
;MCSIKKRYYHGYKITCVTDGKYINLLYISTAKKHDLTILKEKEEDFTERLKGETVIGDKGYVSKEFSEKMKKKDVIFVAMKRKNMIKSDEERGYHGFLSKLRKKIETLFSVVDNLGLRFIRAVSRRGLAVKIILSLLAFNFYRLRSDGN
;
A
#
# COMPACT_ATOMS: atom_id res chain seq x y z
N MET A 1 -13.66 13.36 18.88
CA MET A 1 -13.64 12.81 20.26
C MET A 1 -15.05 13.01 20.82
N CYS A 2 -15.75 11.98 21.28
CA CYS A 2 -17.12 12.10 21.81
C CYS A 2 -17.12 11.68 23.28
N SER A 3 -17.36 12.64 24.18
CA SER A 3 -17.10 12.54 25.62
C SER A 3 -18.14 11.76 26.45
N ILE A 4 -18.99 10.92 25.85
CA ILE A 4 -20.07 10.24 26.61
C ILE A 4 -19.93 8.71 26.67
N LYS A 5 -19.05 8.10 25.86
CA LYS A 5 -18.67 6.68 26.00
C LYS A 5 -17.17 6.58 25.79
N LYS A 6 -16.42 6.03 26.76
CA LYS A 6 -14.98 5.70 26.64
C LYS A 6 -14.76 4.63 25.55
N ARG A 7 -15.02 4.99 24.29
CA ARG A 7 -14.83 4.14 23.11
C ARG A 7 -13.50 4.53 22.49
N TYR A 8 -12.50 3.70 22.71
CA TYR A 8 -11.23 3.81 22.01
C TYR A 8 -11.42 3.26 20.60
N TYR A 9 -11.44 4.15 19.61
CA TYR A 9 -11.41 3.76 18.21
C TYR A 9 -10.00 3.27 17.87
N HIS A 10 -9.86 1.96 17.68
CA HIS A 10 -8.62 1.34 17.24
C HIS A 10 -8.67 1.18 15.72
N GLY A 11 -8.08 2.14 15.00
CA GLY A 11 -7.91 2.03 13.57
C GLY A 11 -6.75 1.09 13.21
N TYR A 12 -6.91 0.34 12.14
CA TYR A 12 -5.83 -0.38 11.46
C TYR A 12 -5.58 0.27 10.12
N LYS A 13 -4.35 0.15 9.64
CA LYS A 13 -3.97 0.54 8.30
C LYS A 13 -3.31 -0.63 7.59
N ILE A 14 -3.52 -0.66 6.29
CA ILE A 14 -3.02 -1.70 5.41
C ILE A 14 -2.03 -1.05 4.45
N THR A 15 -0.83 -1.62 4.35
CA THR A 15 0.16 -1.26 3.34
C THR A 15 0.28 -2.41 2.37
N CYS A 16 0.07 -2.14 1.08
CA CYS A 16 0.10 -3.15 0.02
C CYS A 16 1.10 -2.77 -1.06
N VAL A 17 1.66 -3.78 -1.74
CA VAL A 17 2.40 -3.60 -3.00
C VAL A 17 1.66 -4.35 -4.10
N THR A 18 1.59 -3.73 -5.28
CA THR A 18 0.94 -4.27 -6.46
C THR A 18 1.81 -4.08 -7.69
N ASP A 19 1.78 -5.03 -8.61
CA ASP A 19 2.32 -4.91 -9.96
C ASP A 19 1.35 -4.17 -10.92
N GLY A 20 0.23 -3.63 -10.41
CA GLY A 20 -0.83 -2.99 -11.19
C GLY A 20 -1.97 -3.94 -11.56
N LYS A 21 -1.84 -5.23 -11.27
CA LYS A 21 -2.82 -6.26 -11.57
C LYS A 21 -3.23 -7.05 -10.32
N TYR A 22 -2.25 -7.57 -9.60
CA TYR A 22 -2.41 -8.35 -8.37
C TYR A 22 -1.80 -7.63 -7.17
N ILE A 23 -2.28 -7.97 -5.98
CA ILE A 23 -1.68 -7.53 -4.72
C ILE A 23 -0.68 -8.60 -4.28
N ASN A 24 0.60 -8.25 -4.24
CA ASN A 24 1.72 -9.18 -4.08
C ASN A 24 2.31 -9.18 -2.66
N LEU A 25 2.12 -8.08 -1.92
CA LEU A 25 2.63 -7.94 -0.56
C LEU A 25 1.65 -7.16 0.30
N LEU A 26 1.57 -7.54 1.57
CA LEU A 26 0.60 -7.00 2.53
C LEU A 26 1.22 -6.88 3.93
N TYR A 27 1.13 -5.69 4.50
CA TYR A 27 1.42 -5.44 5.91
C TYR A 27 0.23 -4.78 6.60
N ILE A 28 -0.14 -5.29 7.77
CA ILE A 28 -1.20 -4.72 8.61
C ILE A 28 -0.54 -4.10 9.85
N SER A 29 -0.88 -2.85 10.13
CA SER A 29 -0.37 -2.13 11.31
C SER A 29 -1.45 -1.27 11.96
N THR A 30 -1.18 -0.74 13.15
CA THR A 30 -2.09 0.19 13.81
C THR A 30 -2.07 1.54 13.08
N ALA A 31 -3.23 2.20 12.99
CA ALA A 31 -3.36 3.48 12.30
C ALA A 31 -2.50 4.61 12.90
N LYS A 32 -1.97 4.43 14.13
CA LYS A 32 -1.08 5.38 14.80
C LYS A 32 0.33 5.42 14.18
N LYS A 33 0.82 4.31 13.61
CA LYS A 33 2.19 4.27 13.06
C LYS A 33 2.27 5.15 11.80
N HIS A 34 3.42 5.74 11.50
CA HIS A 34 3.66 6.41 10.22
C HIS A 34 3.79 5.38 9.09
N ASP A 35 3.47 5.73 7.83
CA ASP A 35 3.42 4.78 6.71
C ASP A 35 4.77 4.14 6.42
N LEU A 36 5.84 4.93 6.47
CA LEU A 36 7.20 4.41 6.32
C LEU A 36 7.64 3.48 7.47
N THR A 37 7.07 3.61 8.68
CA THR A 37 7.51 2.84 9.85
C THR A 37 7.35 1.34 9.63
N ILE A 38 6.25 0.90 9.02
CA ILE A 38 6.03 -0.54 8.80
C ILE A 38 7.03 -1.11 7.80
N LEU A 39 7.41 -0.34 6.77
CA LEU A 39 8.42 -0.77 5.80
C LEU A 39 9.82 -0.84 6.44
N LYS A 40 10.14 0.07 7.38
CA LYS A 40 11.38 -0.02 8.17
C LYS A 40 11.37 -1.24 9.10
N GLU A 41 10.23 -1.54 9.74
CA GLU A 41 10.08 -2.72 10.60
C GLU A 41 10.12 -4.05 9.83
N LYS A 42 9.71 -4.04 8.56
CA LYS A 42 9.65 -5.22 7.67
C LYS A 42 10.69 -5.15 6.55
N GLU A 43 11.78 -4.44 6.79
CA GLU A 43 12.76 -4.12 5.75
C GLU A 43 13.32 -5.35 5.06
N GLU A 44 13.73 -6.38 5.82
CA GLU A 44 14.33 -7.59 5.27
C GLU A 44 13.36 -8.31 4.33
N ASP A 45 12.16 -8.68 4.82
CA ASP A 45 11.11 -9.31 4.02
C ASP A 45 10.72 -8.44 2.80
N PHE A 46 10.61 -7.12 2.96
CA PHE A 46 10.30 -6.21 1.87
C PHE A 46 11.40 -6.25 0.79
N THR A 47 12.66 -6.21 1.19
CA THR A 47 13.80 -6.20 0.26
C THR A 47 14.02 -7.55 -0.42
N GLU A 48 13.80 -8.65 0.28
CA GLU A 48 13.91 -10.00 -0.30
C GLU A 48 12.83 -10.22 -1.35
N ARG A 49 11.58 -9.84 -1.05
CA ARG A 49 10.44 -10.05 -1.96
C ARG A 49 10.45 -9.17 -3.20
N LEU A 50 11.11 -8.02 -3.14
CA LEU A 50 11.12 -7.00 -4.21
C LEU A 50 12.54 -6.77 -4.76
N LYS A 51 13.44 -7.72 -4.53
CA LYS A 51 14.82 -7.65 -5.02
C LYS A 51 14.83 -7.57 -6.55
N GLY A 52 15.62 -6.65 -7.09
CA GLY A 52 15.69 -6.35 -8.52
C GLY A 52 14.57 -5.45 -9.03
N GLU A 53 13.57 -5.12 -8.20
CA GLU A 53 12.38 -4.38 -8.64
C GLU A 53 12.50 -2.87 -8.40
N THR A 54 11.72 -2.12 -9.18
CA THR A 54 11.48 -0.69 -8.94
C THR A 54 10.13 -0.49 -8.25
N VAL A 55 10.17 -0.04 -7.00
CA VAL A 55 8.98 0.20 -6.18
C VAL A 55 8.63 1.68 -6.16
N ILE A 56 7.41 1.99 -6.61
CA ILE A 56 6.89 3.35 -6.62
C ILE A 56 6.02 3.56 -5.37
N GLY A 57 6.49 4.38 -4.43
CA GLY A 57 5.79 4.72 -3.20
C GLY A 57 4.92 5.97 -3.35
N ASP A 58 3.86 6.05 -2.55
CA ASP A 58 3.05 7.28 -2.42
C ASP A 58 3.80 8.39 -1.64
N LYS A 59 3.25 9.60 -1.60
CA LYS A 59 3.81 10.78 -0.92
C LYS A 59 4.08 10.56 0.57
N GLY A 60 3.34 9.67 1.22
CA GLY A 60 3.56 9.27 2.62
C GLY A 60 4.83 8.46 2.86
N TYR A 61 5.47 7.97 1.79
CA TYR A 61 6.69 7.16 1.84
C TYR A 61 7.96 7.92 1.43
N VAL A 62 7.90 9.25 1.26
CA VAL A 62 9.06 10.05 0.89
C VAL A 62 10.12 10.01 1.99
N SER A 63 11.26 9.35 1.72
CA SER A 63 12.43 9.33 2.60
C SER A 63 13.70 9.02 1.81
N LYS A 64 14.64 9.96 1.81
CA LYS A 64 15.94 9.79 1.14
C LYS A 64 16.76 8.66 1.76
N GLU A 65 16.82 8.64 3.09
CA GLU A 65 17.50 7.61 3.88
C GLU A 65 16.98 6.20 3.52
N PHE A 66 15.66 6.02 3.48
CA PHE A 66 15.06 4.74 3.14
C PHE A 66 15.37 4.33 1.70
N SER A 67 15.21 5.25 0.73
CA SER A 67 15.53 4.98 -0.68
C SER A 67 17.00 4.56 -0.88
N GLU A 68 17.95 5.22 -0.22
CA GLU A 68 19.37 4.86 -0.29
C GLU A 68 19.63 3.48 0.31
N LYS A 69 18.96 3.14 1.41
CA LYS A 69 19.07 1.82 2.05
C LYS A 69 18.50 0.71 1.17
N MET A 70 17.34 0.93 0.56
CA MET A 70 16.74 -0.01 -0.41
C MET A 70 17.67 -0.25 -1.60
N LYS A 71 18.28 0.82 -2.13
CA LYS A 71 19.20 0.72 -3.27
C LYS A 71 20.42 -0.15 -2.97
N LYS A 72 20.95 -0.10 -1.74
CA LYS A 72 22.05 -1.00 -1.29
C LYS A 72 21.63 -2.48 -1.24
N LYS A 73 20.34 -2.74 -1.15
CA LYS A 73 19.73 -4.08 -1.13
C LYS A 73 19.11 -4.47 -2.47
N ASP A 74 19.50 -3.79 -3.56
CA ASP A 74 19.04 -4.06 -4.92
C ASP A 74 17.53 -3.82 -5.13
N VAL A 75 16.97 -2.82 -4.44
CA VAL A 75 15.58 -2.37 -4.63
C VAL A 75 15.57 -0.88 -4.95
N ILE A 76 15.04 -0.48 -6.10
CA ILE A 76 14.93 0.92 -6.48
C ILE A 76 13.64 1.49 -5.90
N PHE A 77 13.72 2.22 -4.79
CA PHE A 77 12.54 2.81 -4.14
C PHE A 77 12.36 4.29 -4.49
N VAL A 78 11.31 4.60 -5.25
CA VAL A 78 10.97 5.96 -5.71
C VAL A 78 9.65 6.40 -5.09
N ALA A 79 9.69 7.32 -4.14
CA ALA A 79 8.47 7.92 -3.58
C ALA A 79 8.01 9.13 -4.40
N MET A 80 6.71 9.26 -4.64
CA MET A 80 6.13 10.40 -5.34
C MET A 80 6.44 11.72 -4.63
N LYS A 81 7.06 12.65 -5.36
CA LYS A 81 7.30 14.01 -4.87
C LYS A 81 5.97 14.74 -4.63
N ARG A 82 5.96 15.67 -3.67
CA ARG A 82 4.82 16.58 -3.48
C ARG A 82 4.74 17.56 -4.67
N LYS A 83 3.54 18.05 -5.00
CA LYS A 83 3.34 18.96 -6.15
C LYS A 83 4.24 20.21 -6.08
N ASN A 84 4.45 20.74 -4.87
CA ASN A 84 5.32 21.89 -4.62
C ASN A 84 6.83 21.58 -4.68
N MET A 85 7.22 20.32 -4.89
CA MET A 85 8.62 19.90 -5.05
C MET A 85 8.99 19.62 -6.52
N ILE A 86 8.05 19.77 -7.45
CA ILE A 86 8.26 19.59 -8.89
C ILE A 86 8.88 20.88 -9.42
N LYS A 87 10.08 20.78 -10.00
CA LYS A 87 10.88 21.93 -10.45
C LYS A 87 11.10 21.98 -11.96
N SER A 88 10.82 20.89 -12.70
CA SER A 88 10.97 20.85 -14.16
C SER A 88 9.73 20.31 -14.90
N ASP A 89 9.67 20.57 -16.20
CA ASP A 89 8.59 20.06 -17.07
C ASP A 89 8.66 18.53 -17.25
N GLU A 90 9.87 17.95 -17.26
CA GLU A 90 10.06 16.49 -17.25
C GLU A 90 9.50 15.86 -15.97
N GLU A 91 9.79 16.46 -14.80
CA GLU A 91 9.23 16.02 -13.52
C GLU A 91 7.70 16.16 -13.49
N ARG A 92 7.15 17.16 -14.18
CA ARG A 92 5.71 17.35 -14.33
C ARG A 92 5.09 16.24 -15.18
N GLY A 93 5.72 15.86 -16.29
CA GLY A 93 5.30 14.73 -17.13
C GLY A 93 5.31 13.41 -16.35
N TYR A 94 6.41 13.13 -15.65
CA TYR A 94 6.56 11.95 -14.81
C TYR A 94 5.52 11.92 -13.66
N HIS A 95 5.30 13.05 -12.98
CA HIS A 95 4.25 13.16 -11.98
C HIS A 95 2.84 12.94 -12.58
N GLY A 96 2.60 13.38 -13.82
CA GLY A 96 1.37 13.10 -14.56
C GLY A 96 1.14 11.62 -14.80
N PHE A 97 2.18 10.89 -15.22
CA PHE A 97 2.15 9.43 -15.36
C PHE A 97 1.84 8.73 -14.03
N LEU A 98 2.55 9.11 -12.96
CA LEU A 98 2.34 8.58 -11.61
C LEU A 98 0.91 8.82 -11.09
N SER A 99 0.34 9.99 -11.38
CA SER A 99 -1.06 10.31 -11.06
C SER A 99 -2.05 9.38 -11.77
N LYS A 100 -1.81 9.02 -13.03
CA LYS A 100 -2.63 8.04 -13.76
C LYS A 100 -2.49 6.64 -13.14
N LEU A 101 -1.28 6.23 -12.78
CA LEU A 101 -1.04 4.96 -12.10
C LEU A 101 -1.79 4.90 -10.75
N ARG A 102 -1.74 5.98 -9.97
CA ARG A 102 -2.50 6.11 -8.72
C ARG A 102 -4.00 5.90 -8.93
N LYS A 103 -4.60 6.52 -9.95
CA LYS A 103 -6.04 6.34 -10.26
C LYS A 103 -6.37 4.87 -10.59
N LYS A 104 -5.49 4.18 -11.32
CA LYS A 104 -5.66 2.74 -11.57
C LYS A 104 -5.63 1.96 -10.26
N ILE A 105 -4.68 2.26 -9.37
CA ILE A 105 -4.57 1.63 -8.06
C ILE A 105 -5.79 1.90 -7.18
N GLU A 106 -6.30 3.14 -7.13
CA GLU A 106 -7.53 3.49 -6.42
C GLU A 106 -8.76 2.74 -6.97
N THR A 107 -8.80 2.53 -8.28
CA THR A 107 -9.84 1.69 -8.92
C THR A 107 -9.71 0.23 -8.50
N LEU A 108 -8.50 -0.33 -8.45
CA LEU A 108 -8.26 -1.69 -7.93
C LEU A 108 -8.79 -1.82 -6.50
N PHE A 109 -8.43 -0.90 -5.62
CA PHE A 109 -8.87 -0.92 -4.22
C PHE A 109 -10.38 -0.72 -4.08
N SER A 110 -11.01 0.05 -4.94
CA SER A 110 -12.47 0.18 -4.95
C SER A 110 -13.17 -1.16 -5.22
N VAL A 111 -12.59 -2.01 -6.07
CA VAL A 111 -13.09 -3.38 -6.29
C VAL A 111 -12.88 -4.23 -5.04
N VAL A 112 -11.69 -4.17 -4.43
CA VAL A 112 -11.39 -4.89 -3.19
C VAL A 112 -12.35 -4.50 -2.06
N ASP A 113 -12.69 -3.20 -1.93
CA ASP A 113 -13.63 -2.69 -0.95
C ASP A 113 -15.02 -3.33 -1.13
N ASN A 114 -15.48 -3.44 -2.37
CA ASN A 114 -16.75 -4.09 -2.71
C ASN A 114 -16.72 -5.61 -2.49
N LEU A 115 -15.55 -6.24 -2.51
CA LEU A 115 -15.37 -7.68 -2.26
C LEU A 115 -15.32 -8.05 -0.77
N GLY A 116 -15.42 -7.07 0.14
CA GLY A 116 -15.63 -7.36 1.57
C GLY A 116 -14.81 -6.52 2.54
N LEU A 117 -13.87 -5.70 2.07
CA LEU A 117 -13.09 -4.84 2.99
C LEU A 117 -13.90 -3.65 3.54
N ARG A 118 -14.97 -3.22 2.86
CA ARG A 118 -15.76 -2.04 3.28
C ARG A 118 -16.47 -2.22 4.63
N PHE A 119 -16.91 -3.43 4.96
CA PHE A 119 -17.66 -3.72 6.18
C PHE A 119 -17.18 -5.01 6.86
N ILE A 120 -15.98 -4.99 7.43
CA ILE A 120 -15.45 -6.15 8.15
C ILE A 120 -15.96 -6.16 9.59
N ARG A 121 -16.89 -7.07 9.88
CA ARG A 121 -17.29 -7.38 11.27
C ARG A 121 -16.38 -8.46 11.83
N ALA A 122 -15.39 -8.09 12.62
CA ALA A 122 -14.49 -9.02 13.30
C ALA A 122 -14.51 -8.79 14.81
N VAL A 123 -14.62 -9.88 15.57
CA VAL A 123 -14.66 -9.86 17.05
C VAL A 123 -13.26 -9.96 17.69
N SER A 124 -12.22 -10.18 16.88
CA SER A 124 -10.83 -10.27 17.35
C SER A 124 -9.86 -9.72 16.30
N ARG A 125 -8.65 -9.35 16.76
CA ARG A 125 -7.56 -8.88 15.88
C ARG A 125 -7.15 -9.92 14.84
N ARG A 126 -7.06 -11.19 15.25
CA ARG A 126 -6.77 -12.31 14.35
C ARG A 126 -7.89 -12.50 13.33
N GLY A 127 -9.15 -12.45 13.76
CA GLY A 127 -10.29 -12.55 12.86
C GLY A 127 -10.34 -11.41 11.84
N LEU A 128 -9.96 -10.19 12.24
CA LEU A 128 -9.83 -9.05 11.32
C LEU A 128 -8.73 -9.31 10.27
N ALA A 129 -7.54 -9.72 10.71
CA ALA A 129 -6.42 -10.02 9.81
C ALA A 129 -6.77 -11.11 8.80
N VAL A 130 -7.39 -12.21 9.25
CA VAL A 130 -7.82 -13.32 8.38
C VAL A 130 -8.83 -12.83 7.34
N LYS A 131 -9.84 -12.04 7.73
CA LYS A 131 -10.83 -11.51 6.79
C LYS A 131 -10.21 -10.57 5.76
N ILE A 132 -9.25 -9.74 6.16
CA ILE A 132 -8.51 -8.87 5.23
C ILE A 132 -7.76 -9.72 4.21
N ILE A 133 -6.99 -10.71 4.68
CA ILE A 133 -6.21 -11.60 3.81
C ILE A 133 -7.12 -12.35 2.84
N LEU A 134 -8.23 -12.92 3.32
CA LEU A 134 -9.20 -13.64 2.47
C LEU A 134 -9.83 -12.72 1.42
N SER A 135 -10.15 -11.47 1.76
CA SER A 135 -10.72 -10.51 0.80
C SER A 135 -9.73 -10.17 -0.31
N LEU A 136 -8.44 -10.00 0.04
CA LEU A 136 -7.37 -9.73 -0.93
C LEU A 136 -7.05 -10.95 -1.80
N LEU A 137 -7.07 -12.15 -1.22
CA LEU A 137 -6.94 -13.40 -1.98
C LEU A 137 -8.09 -13.59 -2.96
N ALA A 138 -9.34 -13.35 -2.52
CA ALA A 138 -10.50 -13.39 -3.39
C ALA A 138 -10.39 -12.39 -4.54
N PHE A 139 -9.87 -11.18 -4.28
CA PHE A 139 -9.56 -10.21 -5.32
C PHE A 139 -8.53 -10.72 -6.33
N ASN A 140 -7.42 -11.29 -5.87
CA ASN A 140 -6.39 -11.83 -6.77
C ASN A 140 -6.97 -12.98 -7.64
N PHE A 141 -7.80 -13.87 -7.08
CA PHE A 141 -8.48 -14.90 -7.86
C PHE A 141 -9.50 -14.34 -8.85
N TYR A 142 -10.27 -13.33 -8.47
CA TYR A 142 -11.19 -12.63 -9.38
C TYR A 142 -10.43 -12.03 -10.57
N ARG A 143 -9.27 -11.42 -10.32
CA ARG A 143 -8.39 -10.91 -11.37
C ARG A 143 -7.89 -12.03 -12.28
N LEU A 144 -7.34 -13.11 -11.70
CA LEU A 144 -6.82 -14.26 -12.44
C LEU A 144 -7.87 -14.85 -13.39
N ARG A 145 -9.12 -15.00 -12.94
CA ARG A 145 -10.21 -15.49 -13.78
C ARG A 145 -10.56 -14.54 -14.93
N SER A 146 -10.39 -13.24 -14.74
CA SER A 146 -10.72 -12.22 -15.75
C SER A 146 -9.68 -12.15 -16.88
N ASP A 147 -8.51 -12.75 -16.70
CA ASP A 147 -7.41 -12.73 -17.67
C ASP A 147 -7.36 -13.98 -18.57
N GLY A 148 -8.12 -15.02 -18.21
CA GLY A 148 -8.22 -16.27 -18.98
C GLY A 148 -9.32 -16.25 -20.05
N ASN A 149 -10.01 -15.11 -20.21
CA ASN A 149 -11.00 -14.83 -21.26
C ASN A 149 -10.47 -13.71 -22.16
#